data_AF-A0A1A8U5R1-F1
#
_entry.id   AF-A0A1A8U5R1-F1
#
_cell.length_a   1.000
_cell.length_b   1.000
_cell.length_c   1.000
_cell.angle_alpha   90.00
_cell.angle_beta   90.00
_cell.angle_gamma   90.00
#
_symmetry.space_group_name_H-M   'P 1'
#
loop_
_entity.id
_entity.type
_entity.pdbx_description
1 polymer ?
#
loop_
_entity_poly.entity_id
_entity_poly.type
_entity_poly.pdbx_seq_one_letter_code
_entity_poly.pdbx_strand_id
1 'polypeptide(L)'
;MEDEGRPLLSSQYTGETYSNRGSTDSLDCKVKRPFHVEPRNIVDDDPQKRISAEAAILNSRVHYYGRLTASSDMLLSPPNHVIPLNEELYVYSPLGTAFKVPDGDSASKNPSIVTIFAIWNTMMGTSILSIPWGIKQSGFTLGILILILTGLLMLYCCYIVIKSPKAIPNEDTSSWEFPDVCRFYFGKTGQWSSLLFSMVSLIGAMVVYWVLMSNFLYNTGQGIQNFVHNISTSDSEFGTNGSDRVICPFPKTNPEGNDTTCTLRLSSVGNSSDPGAFEHYWSKTRTVPLYLIVLLLPLLCFRSASFFARFTFFGTISVVYLIVLVTIKAVRLGFHLEFHWLDTSQFFVPEFRQFFPNFTGILTLAFFIHNCIITLMKSNKNQDNNVRDLSVAYLLVGLTYLYVGVLIFAAFPSPPLYKDCIEPNFLDNFPSSDVLVFVARFLLLFQMITVYPLLGYLVRVQIMGQLFGNHYPSFLHILILNIFIVGTGVAMAMFYPNIGSIIRYSGAICGLALVFLFPALVHMMSLRQDGRLSWPSAFFHSFLIVLGLANVIAQVFM
;
A
#
# COMPACT_ATOMS: atom_id res chain seq x y z
N MET A 1 -11.53 52.64 -47.90
CA MET A 1 -10.98 52.01 -49.11
C MET A 1 -9.46 52.09 -48.96
N GLU A 2 -8.74 51.08 -48.44
CA GLU A 2 -8.65 49.65 -48.84
C GLU A 2 -8.11 49.48 -50.28
N ASP A 3 -7.26 48.50 -50.63
CA ASP A 3 -6.24 47.66 -49.91
C ASP A 3 -5.41 46.86 -50.97
N GLU A 4 -4.34 46.08 -50.77
CA GLU A 4 -3.40 45.73 -49.67
C GLU A 4 -1.98 45.91 -50.28
N GLY A 5 -1.02 44.99 -50.06
CA GLY A 5 -0.26 44.46 -51.21
C GLY A 5 1.14 43.84 -51.01
N ARG A 6 1.57 43.42 -49.81
CA ARG A 6 2.76 42.57 -49.47
C ARG A 6 4.08 42.57 -50.31
N PRO A 7 5.28 42.60 -49.67
CA PRO A 7 6.59 42.42 -50.32
C PRO A 7 7.24 41.02 -50.12
N LEU A 8 8.37 40.75 -50.82
CA LEU A 8 9.29 39.62 -50.55
C LEU A 8 10.79 39.94 -50.77
N LEU A 9 11.53 40.07 -49.65
CA LEU A 9 12.92 39.62 -49.34
C LEU A 9 14.18 39.90 -50.22
N SER A 10 15.34 39.84 -49.53
CA SER A 10 16.75 39.73 -49.98
C SER A 10 17.50 41.03 -50.39
N SER A 11 18.84 41.17 -50.24
CA SER A 11 19.84 40.59 -49.30
C SER A 11 21.20 41.36 -49.39
N GLN A 12 22.23 40.96 -48.61
CA GLN A 12 23.68 41.28 -48.78
C GLN A 12 24.16 42.75 -48.52
N TYR A 13 25.44 43.06 -48.24
CA TYR A 13 26.50 42.39 -47.43
C TYR A 13 27.69 43.38 -47.15
N THR A 14 28.52 43.12 -46.13
CA THR A 14 29.91 43.65 -45.89
C THR A 14 30.25 45.16 -45.81
N GLY A 15 30.80 45.56 -44.65
CA GLY A 15 32.22 45.97 -44.52
C GLY A 15 32.58 47.46 -44.30
N GLU A 16 33.34 47.78 -43.24
CA GLU A 16 34.32 48.90 -43.21
C GLU A 16 35.30 48.84 -41.99
N THR A 17 36.24 49.81 -41.88
CA THR A 17 37.57 49.61 -41.27
C THR A 17 38.08 50.80 -40.41
N TYR A 18 38.46 50.53 -39.15
CA TYR A 18 39.34 51.29 -38.21
C TYR A 18 39.14 52.81 -37.89
N SER A 19 38.88 53.05 -36.59
CA SER A 19 39.57 53.99 -35.66
C SER A 19 39.17 55.49 -35.50
N ASN A 20 38.87 55.86 -34.24
CA ASN A 20 39.25 57.06 -33.43
C ASN A 20 39.32 58.49 -34.06
N ARG A 21 38.91 59.60 -33.40
CA ARG A 21 38.77 59.90 -31.95
C ARG A 21 37.97 61.20 -31.67
N GLY A 22 37.06 61.20 -30.68
CA GLY A 22 36.44 62.41 -30.05
C GLY A 22 35.44 63.21 -30.91
N SER A 23 34.57 64.08 -30.36
CA SER A 23 34.21 64.35 -28.95
C SER A 23 32.80 64.98 -28.85
N THR A 24 32.04 64.60 -27.81
CA THR A 24 30.92 65.34 -27.16
C THR A 24 29.73 65.87 -28.01
N ASP A 25 28.55 65.37 -27.62
CA ASP A 25 27.26 66.06 -27.51
C ASP A 25 26.49 66.52 -28.75
N SER A 26 25.59 65.65 -29.22
CA SER A 26 24.16 65.98 -29.26
C SER A 26 23.29 64.72 -29.22
N LEU A 27 22.01 64.88 -28.88
CA LEU A 27 21.05 63.80 -28.63
C LEU A 27 20.70 63.01 -29.90
N ASP A 28 20.67 61.67 -29.82
CA ASP A 28 19.72 60.88 -30.60
C ASP A 28 19.29 59.58 -29.87
N CYS A 29 18.19 58.98 -30.32
CA CYS A 29 17.36 58.07 -29.54
C CYS A 29 17.23 56.69 -30.21
N LYS A 30 17.16 55.62 -29.40
CA LYS A 30 16.85 54.22 -29.78
C LYS A 30 17.83 53.53 -30.76
N VAL A 31 18.95 53.04 -30.22
CA VAL A 31 19.43 51.69 -30.61
C VAL A 31 19.61 50.84 -29.34
N LYS A 32 18.56 50.11 -28.95
CA LYS A 32 18.66 49.06 -27.93
C LYS A 32 19.48 47.90 -28.50
N ARG A 33 20.79 47.87 -28.24
CA ARG A 33 21.60 46.66 -28.49
C ARG A 33 21.03 45.52 -27.62
N PRO A 34 20.89 44.29 -28.15
CA PRO A 34 20.48 43.15 -27.34
C PRO A 34 21.52 42.89 -26.23
N PHE A 35 21.04 42.47 -25.06
CA PHE A 35 21.86 42.34 -23.85
C PHE A 35 23.01 41.33 -24.05
N HIS A 36 24.24 41.84 -24.12
CA HIS A 36 25.43 41.00 -24.01
C HIS A 36 25.75 40.77 -22.52
N VAL A 37 25.50 39.55 -22.05
CA VAL A 37 25.93 39.09 -20.72
C VAL A 37 27.26 38.37 -20.91
N GLU A 38 28.31 38.80 -20.21
CA GLU A 38 29.61 38.13 -20.28
C GLU A 38 29.52 36.68 -19.79
N PRO A 39 30.00 35.69 -20.56
CA PRO A 39 30.01 34.30 -20.15
C PRO A 39 31.11 34.06 -19.11
N ARG A 40 30.79 34.23 -17.82
CA ARG A 40 31.69 33.86 -16.73
C ARG A 40 31.93 32.35 -16.70
N ASN A 41 33.09 31.95 -17.21
CA ASN A 41 33.75 30.65 -17.07
C ASN A 41 33.02 29.48 -17.76
N ILE A 42 33.21 29.37 -19.08
CA ILE A 42 33.14 28.09 -19.78
C ILE A 42 34.42 27.30 -19.47
N VAL A 43 34.35 26.26 -18.64
CA VAL A 43 34.88 24.89 -18.86
C VAL A 43 34.27 23.98 -17.79
N ASP A 44 33.35 23.11 -18.20
CA ASP A 44 33.23 21.71 -17.77
C ASP A 44 32.07 21.05 -18.52
N ASP A 45 32.21 19.80 -18.91
CA ASP A 45 31.22 19.06 -19.72
C ASP A 45 30.05 18.48 -18.87
N ASP A 46 29.77 19.13 -17.75
CA ASP A 46 28.83 18.69 -16.71
C ASP A 46 27.45 19.33 -16.92
N PRO A 47 26.40 18.54 -17.26
CA PRO A 47 25.07 19.09 -17.56
C PRO A 47 24.45 19.85 -16.38
N GLN A 48 24.83 19.56 -15.13
CA GLN A 48 24.31 20.29 -13.96
C GLN A 48 24.78 21.75 -13.93
N LYS A 49 26.01 22.03 -14.37
CA LYS A 49 26.54 23.40 -14.44
C LYS A 49 25.80 24.24 -15.49
N ARG A 50 25.48 23.63 -16.64
CA ARG A 50 24.73 24.26 -17.73
C ARG A 50 23.30 24.64 -17.31
N ILE A 51 22.58 23.69 -16.70
CA ILE A 51 21.25 23.90 -16.10
C ILE A 51 21.27 25.09 -15.13
N SER A 52 22.29 25.20 -14.28
CA SER A 52 22.40 26.29 -13.31
C SER A 52 22.67 27.66 -13.94
N ALA A 53 23.30 27.73 -15.12
CA ALA A 53 23.53 28.97 -15.85
C ALA A 53 22.26 29.47 -16.55
N GLU A 54 21.52 28.58 -17.20
CA GLU A 54 20.24 28.89 -17.86
C GLU A 54 19.19 29.37 -16.82
N ALA A 55 19.12 28.69 -15.67
CA ALA A 55 18.29 29.13 -14.54
C ALA A 55 18.67 30.53 -14.00
N ALA A 56 19.97 30.85 -13.92
CA ALA A 56 20.44 32.17 -13.47
C ALA A 56 20.08 33.29 -14.46
N ILE A 57 20.15 33.01 -15.77
CA ILE A 57 19.71 33.94 -16.81
C ILE A 57 18.19 34.18 -16.70
N LEU A 58 17.39 33.12 -16.53
CA LEU A 58 15.94 33.22 -16.33
C LEU A 58 15.60 34.05 -15.07
N ASN A 59 16.21 33.73 -13.93
CA ASN A 59 15.96 34.39 -12.66
C ASN A 59 16.33 35.89 -12.69
N SER A 60 17.45 36.25 -13.33
CA SER A 60 17.84 37.66 -13.50
C SER A 60 16.85 38.44 -14.39
N ARG A 61 16.26 37.81 -15.41
CA ARG A 61 15.17 38.41 -16.21
C ARG A 61 13.91 38.63 -15.37
N VAL A 62 13.46 37.62 -14.62
CA VAL A 62 12.27 37.73 -13.75
C VAL A 62 12.46 38.83 -12.69
N HIS A 63 13.63 38.91 -12.06
CA HIS A 63 13.95 40.00 -11.13
C HIS A 63 14.02 41.38 -11.79
N TYR A 64 14.42 41.48 -13.06
CA TYR A 64 14.42 42.74 -13.80
C TYR A 64 12.98 43.23 -14.04
N TYR A 65 12.09 42.38 -14.55
CA TYR A 65 10.67 42.75 -14.71
C TYR A 65 9.98 42.99 -13.37
N GLY A 66 10.27 42.21 -12.33
CA GLY A 66 9.75 42.44 -10.97
C GLY A 66 10.16 43.79 -10.36
N ARG A 67 11.26 44.40 -10.82
CA ARG A 67 11.65 45.78 -10.46
C ARG A 67 10.96 46.85 -11.32
N LEU A 68 10.53 46.51 -12.54
CA LEU A 68 9.75 47.41 -13.40
C LEU A 68 8.28 47.48 -12.98
N THR A 69 7.71 46.38 -12.48
CA THR A 69 6.34 46.31 -11.94
C THR A 69 6.17 46.96 -10.55
N ALA A 70 7.12 47.80 -10.12
CA ALA A 70 7.03 48.54 -8.85
C ALA A 70 6.01 49.70 -8.92
N SER A 71 5.69 50.19 -10.12
CA SER A 71 4.53 51.04 -10.39
C SER A 71 3.36 50.19 -10.90
N SER A 72 2.15 50.48 -10.44
CA SER A 72 0.95 49.64 -10.58
C SER A 72 0.30 49.59 -11.99
N ASP A 73 1.07 49.83 -13.05
CA ASP A 73 0.59 49.76 -14.42
C ASP A 73 0.62 48.32 -14.94
N MET A 74 -0.57 47.74 -15.16
CA MET A 74 -0.74 46.37 -15.68
C MET A 74 -0.09 46.16 -17.06
N LEU A 75 0.20 47.25 -17.79
CA LEU A 75 0.88 47.28 -19.09
C LEU A 75 2.40 47.01 -19.00
N LEU A 76 3.00 47.06 -17.80
CA LEU A 76 4.39 46.71 -17.53
C LEU A 76 4.58 45.26 -17.01
N SER A 77 3.52 44.45 -17.02
CA SER A 77 3.60 43.03 -16.65
C SER A 77 4.60 42.26 -17.53
N PRO A 78 5.32 41.25 -16.98
CA PRO A 78 6.28 40.46 -17.75
C PRO A 78 5.56 39.71 -18.89
N PRO A 79 6.01 39.83 -20.16
CA PRO A 79 5.39 39.14 -21.28
C PRO A 79 5.39 37.61 -21.11
N ASN A 80 4.38 36.94 -21.67
CA ASN A 80 4.17 35.49 -21.56
C ASN A 80 5.33 34.61 -22.08
N HIS A 81 6.32 35.17 -22.77
CA HIS A 81 7.55 34.47 -23.22
C HIS A 81 8.77 34.72 -22.29
N VAL A 82 8.60 35.53 -21.24
CA VAL A 82 9.62 35.82 -20.22
C VAL A 82 9.29 35.11 -18.90
N ILE A 83 8.00 34.95 -18.61
CA ILE A 83 7.53 33.98 -17.62
C ILE A 83 7.85 32.58 -18.18
N PRO A 84 8.52 31.69 -17.44
CA PRO A 84 8.73 30.32 -17.90
C PRO A 84 7.40 29.61 -18.07
N LEU A 85 7.30 28.79 -19.12
CA LEU A 85 6.27 27.77 -19.21
C LEU A 85 6.43 26.78 -18.04
N ASN A 86 5.38 26.06 -17.67
CA ASN A 86 5.43 25.10 -16.54
C ASN A 86 6.54 24.03 -16.71
N GLU A 87 6.94 23.79 -17.96
CA GLU A 87 8.03 22.91 -18.41
C GLU A 87 9.45 23.43 -18.10
N GLU A 88 9.60 24.67 -17.59
CA GLU A 88 10.89 25.32 -17.32
C GLU A 88 11.02 25.88 -15.89
N LEU A 89 10.34 25.29 -14.91
CA LEU A 89 10.49 25.70 -13.52
C LEU A 89 11.83 25.19 -12.93
N TYR A 90 12.67 26.11 -12.44
CA TYR A 90 13.93 25.78 -11.77
C TYR A 90 13.84 26.11 -10.27
N VAL A 91 14.21 25.17 -9.41
CA VAL A 91 14.24 25.35 -7.95
C VAL A 91 15.68 25.48 -7.47
N TYR A 92 15.97 26.58 -6.77
CA TYR A 92 17.26 26.83 -6.14
C TYR A 92 17.40 26.09 -4.81
N SER A 93 18.49 25.33 -4.68
CA SER A 93 18.98 24.82 -3.40
C SER A 93 19.55 25.95 -2.55
N PRO A 94 19.48 25.88 -1.19
CA PRO A 94 20.21 26.80 -0.31
C PRO A 94 21.74 26.73 -0.47
N LEU A 95 22.27 25.73 -1.18
CA LEU A 95 23.68 25.63 -1.59
C LEU A 95 23.99 26.34 -2.93
N GLY A 96 23.03 27.08 -3.51
CA GLY A 96 23.21 27.91 -4.71
C GLY A 96 23.00 27.19 -6.05
N THR A 97 22.91 25.87 -6.07
CA THR A 97 22.64 25.08 -7.28
C THR A 97 21.15 25.12 -7.66
N ALA A 98 20.85 25.41 -8.93
CA ALA A 98 19.49 25.32 -9.46
C ALA A 98 19.24 23.95 -10.09
N PHE A 99 18.11 23.32 -9.74
CA PHE A 99 17.66 22.07 -10.34
C PHE A 99 16.44 22.35 -11.22
N LYS A 100 16.44 21.86 -12.46
CA LYS A 100 15.21 21.81 -13.25
C LYS A 100 14.22 20.88 -12.54
N VAL A 101 12.99 21.34 -12.32
CA VAL A 101 11.89 20.46 -11.94
C VAL A 101 11.53 19.65 -13.18
N PRO A 102 11.71 18.32 -13.21
CA PRO A 102 11.23 17.51 -14.32
C PRO A 102 9.70 17.58 -14.36
N ASP A 103 9.14 17.53 -15.56
CA ASP A 103 7.70 17.64 -15.80
C ASP A 103 6.90 16.63 -14.97
N GLY A 104 5.63 16.96 -14.70
CA GLY A 104 4.71 16.10 -13.93
C GLY A 104 4.57 14.67 -14.48
N ASP A 105 4.90 14.46 -15.75
CA ASP A 105 4.88 13.16 -16.45
C ASP A 105 6.26 12.52 -16.66
N SER A 106 7.37 13.17 -16.28
CA SER A 106 8.75 12.69 -16.50
C SER A 106 9.51 12.30 -15.22
N ALA A 107 8.81 12.17 -14.08
CA ALA A 107 9.27 11.32 -12.98
C ALA A 107 9.61 9.91 -13.53
N SER A 108 10.87 9.48 -13.40
CA SER A 108 11.47 8.39 -14.17
C SER A 108 10.62 7.11 -14.19
N LYS A 109 9.89 6.86 -15.29
CA LYS A 109 8.89 5.79 -15.37
C LYS A 109 9.53 4.42 -15.14
N ASN A 110 8.93 3.65 -14.24
CA ASN A 110 9.49 2.41 -13.72
C ASN A 110 9.58 1.34 -14.81
N PRO A 111 10.67 0.56 -14.90
CA PRO A 111 10.73 -0.59 -15.80
C PRO A 111 9.79 -1.70 -15.30
N SER A 112 9.21 -2.49 -16.22
CA SER A 112 8.25 -3.57 -15.95
C SER A 112 8.59 -4.44 -14.73
N ILE A 113 9.86 -4.80 -14.52
CA ILE A 113 10.29 -5.62 -13.38
C ILE A 113 10.10 -4.94 -12.02
N VAL A 114 10.34 -3.62 -11.94
CA VAL A 114 10.07 -2.82 -10.74
C VAL A 114 8.58 -2.68 -10.52
N THR A 115 7.79 -2.52 -11.58
CA THR A 115 6.32 -2.52 -11.53
C THR A 115 5.76 -3.86 -11.01
N ILE A 116 6.28 -5.00 -11.48
CA ILE A 116 5.94 -6.34 -11.00
C ILE A 116 6.27 -6.48 -9.50
N PHE A 117 7.49 -6.11 -9.10
CA PHE A 117 7.92 -6.14 -7.69
C PHE A 117 7.12 -5.18 -6.81
N ALA A 118 6.69 -4.04 -7.33
CA ALA A 118 5.85 -3.08 -6.61
C ALA A 118 4.45 -3.65 -6.37
N ILE A 119 3.80 -4.29 -7.35
CA ILE A 119 2.53 -5.02 -7.13
C ILE A 119 2.73 -6.10 -6.07
N TRP A 120 3.75 -6.96 -6.23
CA TRP A 120 4.01 -8.07 -5.32
C TRP A 120 4.23 -7.56 -3.89
N ASN A 121 5.11 -6.58 -3.67
CA ASN A 121 5.38 -5.99 -2.36
C ASN A 121 4.24 -5.12 -1.79
N THR A 122 3.23 -4.77 -2.61
CA THR A 122 2.00 -4.10 -2.11
C THR A 122 0.96 -5.09 -1.61
N MET A 123 0.89 -6.30 -2.21
CA MET A 123 0.03 -7.39 -1.71
C MET A 123 0.69 -8.17 -0.57
N MET A 124 2.00 -8.40 -0.64
CA MET A 124 2.77 -9.06 0.41
C MET A 124 2.81 -8.21 1.67
N GLY A 125 2.36 -8.80 2.78
CA GLY A 125 2.36 -8.16 4.08
C GLY A 125 1.59 -9.00 5.08
N THR A 126 0.71 -8.37 5.85
CA THR A 126 -0.11 -9.00 6.90
C THR A 126 -0.97 -10.17 6.42
N SER A 127 -1.36 -10.16 5.14
CA SER A 127 -2.14 -11.20 4.45
C SER A 127 -1.56 -12.61 4.63
N ILE A 128 -0.25 -12.76 4.41
CA ILE A 128 0.43 -14.07 4.32
C ILE A 128 0.37 -14.86 5.65
N LEU A 129 0.26 -14.15 6.77
CA LEU A 129 0.18 -14.70 8.13
C LEU A 129 -1.10 -15.52 8.38
N SER A 130 -2.14 -15.26 7.58
CA SER A 130 -3.49 -15.84 7.73
C SER A 130 -3.81 -16.95 6.73
N ILE A 131 -2.96 -17.15 5.71
CA ILE A 131 -3.19 -18.18 4.67
C ILE A 131 -3.20 -19.62 5.25
N PRO A 132 -2.31 -20.02 6.18
CA PRO A 132 -2.36 -21.37 6.77
C PRO A 132 -3.66 -21.62 7.57
N TRP A 133 -4.17 -20.59 8.26
CA TRP A 133 -5.47 -20.64 8.94
C TRP A 133 -6.63 -20.77 7.96
N GLY A 134 -6.58 -20.02 6.85
CA GLY A 134 -7.56 -20.14 5.77
C GLY A 134 -7.64 -21.56 5.21
N ILE A 135 -6.49 -22.18 4.95
CA ILE A 135 -6.40 -23.58 4.50
C ILE A 135 -6.95 -24.55 5.57
N LYS A 136 -6.67 -24.32 6.86
CA LYS A 136 -7.32 -25.06 7.97
C LYS A 136 -8.85 -24.93 7.92
N GLN A 137 -9.40 -23.76 7.62
CA GLN A 137 -10.86 -23.53 7.61
C GLN A 137 -11.55 -24.19 6.40
N SER A 138 -10.90 -24.25 5.23
CA SER A 138 -11.43 -24.96 4.06
C SER A 138 -11.18 -26.47 4.08
N GLY A 139 -10.16 -26.94 4.79
CA GLY A 139 -9.51 -28.21 4.48
C GLY A 139 -8.43 -28.02 3.41
N PHE A 140 -7.46 -28.94 3.35
CA PHE A 140 -6.20 -28.73 2.61
C PHE A 140 -6.38 -28.71 1.09
N THR A 141 -6.92 -29.79 0.51
CA THR A 141 -7.20 -29.90 -0.93
C THR A 141 -8.18 -28.83 -1.41
N LEU A 142 -9.28 -28.62 -0.67
CA LEU A 142 -10.24 -27.56 -1.00
C LEU A 142 -9.60 -26.16 -0.92
N GLY A 143 -8.71 -25.94 0.05
CA GLY A 143 -7.99 -24.67 0.23
C GLY A 143 -7.05 -24.37 -0.94
N ILE A 144 -6.27 -25.34 -1.40
CA ILE A 144 -5.39 -25.17 -2.57
C ILE A 144 -6.22 -24.81 -3.82
N LEU A 145 -7.34 -25.50 -4.04
CA LEU A 145 -8.26 -25.20 -5.14
C LEU A 145 -8.87 -23.79 -5.03
N ILE A 146 -9.32 -23.39 -3.85
CA ILE A 146 -9.90 -22.06 -3.59
C ILE A 146 -8.87 -20.95 -3.76
N LEU A 147 -7.62 -21.15 -3.33
CA LEU A 147 -6.53 -20.17 -3.50
C LEU A 147 -6.26 -19.93 -4.99
N ILE A 148 -6.15 -20.99 -5.79
CA ILE A 148 -5.93 -20.90 -7.25
C ILE A 148 -7.12 -20.25 -7.95
N LEU A 149 -8.34 -20.71 -7.67
CA LEU A 149 -9.57 -20.18 -8.27
C LEU A 149 -9.77 -18.69 -7.93
N THR A 150 -9.59 -18.31 -6.66
CA THR A 150 -9.72 -16.91 -6.23
C THR A 150 -8.61 -16.04 -6.81
N GLY A 151 -7.37 -16.53 -6.89
CA GLY A 151 -6.26 -15.79 -7.51
C GLY A 151 -6.52 -15.46 -8.98
N LEU A 152 -7.03 -16.42 -9.76
CA LEU A 152 -7.45 -16.22 -11.16
C LEU A 152 -8.62 -15.23 -11.28
N LEU A 153 -9.61 -15.35 -10.38
CA LEU A 153 -10.80 -14.48 -10.36
C LEU A 153 -10.42 -13.02 -10.03
N MET A 154 -9.58 -12.82 -9.03
CA MET A 154 -9.06 -11.51 -8.61
C MET A 154 -8.21 -10.88 -9.73
N LEU A 155 -7.35 -11.65 -10.40
CA LEU A 155 -6.59 -11.19 -11.57
C LEU A 155 -7.52 -10.73 -12.71
N TYR A 156 -8.59 -11.48 -12.99
CA TYR A 156 -9.56 -11.10 -14.03
C TYR A 156 -10.29 -9.79 -13.70
N CYS A 157 -10.78 -9.64 -12.48
CA CYS A 157 -11.38 -8.38 -12.02
C CYS A 157 -10.39 -7.21 -12.06
N CYS A 158 -9.11 -7.45 -11.74
CA CYS A 158 -8.07 -6.43 -11.79
C CYS A 158 -7.73 -6.01 -13.23
N TYR A 159 -7.73 -6.96 -14.17
CA TYR A 159 -7.62 -6.68 -15.61
C TYR A 159 -8.77 -5.79 -16.11
N ILE A 160 -10.01 -6.02 -15.66
CA ILE A 160 -11.15 -5.13 -16.01
C ILE A 160 -10.90 -3.71 -15.49
N VAL A 161 -10.48 -3.54 -14.24
CA VAL A 161 -10.19 -2.22 -13.64
C VAL A 161 -9.11 -1.45 -14.40
N ILE A 162 -8.06 -2.12 -14.88
CA ILE A 162 -7.00 -1.49 -15.70
C ILE A 162 -7.50 -1.18 -17.12
N LYS A 163 -8.43 -1.96 -17.65
CA LYS A 163 -9.01 -1.77 -18.98
C LYS A 163 -10.05 -0.65 -19.02
N SER A 164 -10.82 -0.44 -17.95
CA SER A 164 -11.97 0.47 -17.98
C SER A 164 -11.68 1.95 -18.31
N PRO A 165 -10.56 2.59 -17.90
CA PRO A 165 -10.22 3.93 -18.37
C PRO A 165 -9.89 3.98 -19.87
N LYS A 166 -9.38 2.88 -20.43
CA LYS A 166 -9.04 2.74 -21.88
C LYS A 166 -10.25 2.36 -22.73
N ALA A 167 -11.42 2.13 -22.12
CA ALA A 167 -12.66 1.76 -22.81
C ALA A 167 -13.61 2.95 -23.02
N ILE A 168 -13.23 4.15 -22.58
CA ILE A 168 -13.98 5.39 -22.76
C ILE A 168 -13.37 6.13 -23.98
N PRO A 169 -14.13 6.34 -25.08
CA PRO A 169 -13.65 7.10 -26.22
C PRO A 169 -13.74 8.61 -25.97
N ASN A 170 -12.86 9.37 -26.62
CA ASN A 170 -12.89 10.82 -26.78
C ASN A 170 -12.67 11.71 -25.52
N GLU A 171 -12.19 11.17 -24.40
CA GLU A 171 -11.74 11.97 -23.23
C GLU A 171 -10.34 11.55 -22.75
N ASP A 172 -9.55 12.51 -22.25
CA ASP A 172 -8.21 12.27 -21.69
C ASP A 172 -8.29 11.62 -20.29
N THR A 173 -8.48 10.30 -20.25
CA THR A 173 -8.58 9.51 -19.01
C THR A 173 -7.24 9.30 -18.28
N SER A 174 -6.16 9.98 -18.71
CA SER A 174 -4.80 9.85 -18.17
C SER A 174 -4.69 10.17 -16.67
N SER A 175 -5.45 11.15 -16.20
CA SER A 175 -5.49 11.58 -14.79
C SER A 175 -6.49 10.80 -13.94
N TRP A 176 -7.44 10.08 -14.54
CA TRP A 176 -8.60 9.50 -13.85
C TRP A 176 -8.27 8.28 -13.02
N GLU A 177 -8.91 8.14 -11.84
CA GLU A 177 -8.86 6.92 -11.04
C GLU A 177 -10.19 6.15 -11.09
N PHE A 178 -10.23 4.96 -10.50
CA PHE A 178 -11.41 4.09 -10.60
C PHE A 178 -12.74 4.74 -10.15
N PRO A 179 -12.78 5.57 -9.08
CA PRO A 179 -14.01 6.30 -8.72
C PRO A 179 -14.49 7.28 -9.80
N ASP A 180 -13.61 7.80 -10.65
CA ASP A 180 -13.95 8.73 -11.74
C ASP A 180 -14.47 7.98 -12.97
N VAL A 181 -13.95 6.76 -13.23
CA VAL A 181 -14.57 5.83 -14.16
C VAL A 181 -16.00 5.46 -13.70
N CYS A 182 -16.19 5.19 -12.40
CA CYS A 182 -17.52 4.99 -11.82
C CYS A 182 -18.41 6.24 -11.94
N ARG A 183 -17.85 7.45 -11.86
CA ARG A 183 -18.58 8.72 -12.09
C ARG A 183 -19.09 8.83 -13.53
N PHE A 184 -18.32 8.39 -14.53
CA PHE A 184 -18.74 8.42 -15.93
C PHE A 184 -19.92 7.49 -16.21
N TYR A 185 -19.83 6.21 -15.77
CA TYR A 185 -20.87 5.22 -16.08
C TYR A 185 -22.14 5.31 -15.21
N PHE A 186 -22.03 5.71 -13.94
CA PHE A 186 -23.15 5.74 -12.99
C PHE A 186 -23.54 7.15 -12.52
N GLY A 187 -22.83 8.19 -12.96
CA GLY A 187 -22.98 9.53 -12.41
C GLY A 187 -22.51 9.67 -10.95
N LYS A 188 -22.97 10.72 -10.28
CA LYS A 188 -22.53 11.10 -8.92
C LYS A 188 -22.78 10.02 -7.86
N THR A 189 -23.84 9.23 -8.01
CA THR A 189 -24.19 8.16 -7.04
C THR A 189 -23.19 7.03 -7.04
N GLY A 190 -22.73 6.57 -8.22
CA GLY A 190 -21.69 5.55 -8.31
C GLY A 190 -20.31 6.06 -7.88
N GLN A 191 -19.98 7.34 -8.13
CA GLN A 191 -18.77 7.95 -7.59
C GLN A 191 -18.73 7.87 -6.05
N TRP A 192 -19.79 8.35 -5.39
CA TRP A 192 -19.89 8.31 -3.91
C TRP A 192 -19.93 6.89 -3.35
N SER A 193 -20.61 5.96 -4.01
CA SER A 193 -20.66 4.56 -3.60
C SER A 193 -19.28 3.89 -3.72
N SER A 194 -18.60 4.06 -4.86
CA SER A 194 -17.24 3.54 -5.08
C SER A 194 -16.22 4.15 -4.09
N LEU A 195 -16.39 5.43 -3.74
CA LEU A 195 -15.57 6.07 -2.71
C LEU A 195 -15.82 5.45 -1.33
N LEU A 196 -17.09 5.28 -0.92
CA LEU A 196 -17.47 4.73 0.37
C LEU A 196 -16.85 3.34 0.61
N PHE A 197 -16.99 2.42 -0.35
CA PHE A 197 -16.37 1.10 -0.24
C PHE A 197 -14.83 1.16 -0.25
N SER A 198 -14.22 2.16 -0.91
CA SER A 198 -12.77 2.37 -0.85
C SER A 198 -12.33 2.74 0.58
N MET A 199 -13.07 3.64 1.24
CA MET A 199 -12.83 3.99 2.65
C MET A 199 -12.94 2.78 3.58
N VAL A 200 -13.98 1.96 3.41
CA VAL A 200 -14.16 0.74 4.22
C VAL A 200 -12.95 -0.19 4.08
N SER A 201 -12.41 -0.36 2.87
CA SER A 201 -11.21 -1.19 2.65
C SER A 201 -9.94 -0.61 3.32
N LEU A 202 -9.73 0.70 3.22
CA LEU A 202 -8.52 1.35 3.73
C LEU A 202 -8.55 1.47 5.26
N ILE A 203 -9.69 1.85 5.84
CA ILE A 203 -9.89 1.89 7.29
C ILE A 203 -9.83 0.47 7.87
N GLY A 204 -10.43 -0.52 7.21
CA GLY A 204 -10.32 -1.93 7.59
C GLY A 204 -8.88 -2.43 7.62
N ALA A 205 -8.09 -2.14 6.58
CA ALA A 205 -6.65 -2.44 6.55
C ALA A 205 -5.89 -1.75 7.69
N MET A 206 -6.16 -0.47 7.97
CA MET A 206 -5.53 0.26 9.08
C MET A 206 -5.90 -0.34 10.45
N VAL A 207 -7.14 -0.81 10.65
CA VAL A 207 -7.56 -1.52 11.86
C VAL A 207 -6.83 -2.86 12.01
N VAL A 208 -6.74 -3.68 10.95
CA VAL A 208 -5.96 -4.94 10.94
C VAL A 208 -4.49 -4.68 11.29
N TYR A 209 -3.89 -3.64 10.71
CA TYR A 209 -2.51 -3.24 11.01
C TYR A 209 -2.35 -2.83 12.48
N TRP A 210 -3.32 -2.14 13.10
CA TRP A 210 -3.24 -1.78 14.51
C TRP A 210 -3.26 -3.01 15.44
N VAL A 211 -4.15 -3.97 15.17
CA VAL A 211 -4.23 -5.23 15.93
C VAL A 211 -2.93 -6.04 15.81
N LEU A 212 -2.39 -6.15 14.59
CA LEU A 212 -1.14 -6.87 14.34
C LEU A 212 0.08 -6.17 14.93
N MET A 213 0.22 -4.84 14.78
CA MET A 213 1.29 -4.09 15.44
C MET A 213 1.21 -4.21 16.97
N SER A 214 0.01 -4.22 17.56
CA SER A 214 -0.17 -4.42 19.00
C SER A 214 0.33 -5.80 19.44
N ASN A 215 -0.02 -6.84 18.67
CA ASN A 215 0.42 -8.21 18.93
C ASN A 215 1.95 -8.39 18.77
N PHE A 216 2.52 -7.86 17.69
CA PHE A 216 3.96 -7.94 17.45
C PHE A 216 4.77 -7.11 18.43
N LEU A 217 4.31 -5.92 18.83
CA LEU A 217 4.94 -5.14 19.88
C LEU A 217 4.90 -5.88 21.22
N TYR A 218 3.75 -6.41 21.63
CA TYR A 218 3.60 -7.18 22.87
C TYR A 218 4.58 -8.37 22.92
N ASN A 219 4.56 -9.21 21.87
CA ASN A 219 5.42 -10.38 21.72
C ASN A 219 6.92 -10.02 21.65
N THR A 220 7.27 -8.88 21.04
CA THR A 220 8.67 -8.38 21.00
C THR A 220 9.11 -7.90 22.38
N GLY A 221 8.25 -7.19 23.12
CA GLY A 221 8.55 -6.78 24.50
C GLY A 221 8.77 -7.96 25.44
N GLN A 222 7.94 -9.01 25.34
CA GLN A 222 8.17 -10.27 26.08
C GLN A 222 9.46 -10.97 25.65
N GLY A 223 9.76 -11.03 24.36
CA GLY A 223 11.03 -11.60 23.88
C GLY A 223 12.25 -10.88 24.49
N ILE A 224 12.25 -9.54 24.46
CA ILE A 224 13.30 -8.72 25.09
C ILE A 224 13.37 -8.99 26.60
N GLN A 225 12.24 -9.02 27.31
CA GLN A 225 12.22 -9.31 28.75
C GLN A 225 12.85 -10.68 29.06
N ASN A 226 12.46 -11.72 28.31
CA ASN A 226 12.96 -13.09 28.50
C ASN A 226 14.47 -13.18 28.24
N PHE A 227 14.99 -12.52 27.19
CA PHE A 227 16.42 -12.44 26.93
C PHE A 227 17.20 -11.65 28.01
N VAL A 228 16.62 -10.57 28.55
CA VAL A 228 17.27 -9.75 29.58
C VAL A 228 17.31 -10.46 30.95
N HIS A 229 16.27 -11.21 31.30
CA HIS A 229 16.16 -11.85 32.61
C HIS A 229 16.55 -13.35 32.59
N ASN A 230 16.97 -13.89 31.43
CA ASN A 230 17.23 -15.32 31.21
C ASN A 230 16.07 -16.25 31.67
N ILE A 231 14.82 -15.77 31.57
CA ILE A 231 13.65 -16.55 31.96
C ILE A 231 13.38 -17.59 30.85
N SER A 232 13.73 -18.85 31.13
CA SER A 232 13.25 -19.99 30.36
C SER A 232 11.73 -20.09 30.55
N THR A 233 10.96 -19.77 29.50
CA THR A 233 9.49 -19.78 29.50
C THR A 233 8.93 -21.11 29.98
N SER A 234 8.36 -21.12 31.19
CA SER A 234 8.01 -22.32 31.94
C SER A 234 6.61 -22.85 31.62
N ASP A 235 6.53 -23.78 30.67
CA ASP A 235 5.61 -24.94 30.60
C ASP A 235 4.10 -24.72 30.91
N SER A 236 3.56 -23.50 30.75
CA SER A 236 2.16 -23.15 31.03
C SER A 236 1.22 -23.22 29.82
N GLU A 237 1.75 -23.44 28.62
CA GLU A 237 1.00 -23.52 27.36
C GLU A 237 1.26 -24.85 26.65
N PHE A 238 0.21 -25.47 26.10
CA PHE A 238 0.28 -26.80 25.48
C PHE A 238 1.05 -26.73 24.16
N GLY A 239 2.12 -27.54 24.02
CA GLY A 239 3.01 -27.47 22.88
C GLY A 239 3.98 -28.65 22.77
N THR A 240 4.82 -28.65 21.74
CA THR A 240 5.82 -29.71 21.52
C THR A 240 7.05 -29.56 22.42
N ASN A 241 7.59 -30.70 22.87
CA ASN A 241 8.84 -30.75 23.64
C ASN A 241 10.05 -30.66 22.70
N GLY A 242 10.99 -29.74 22.95
CA GLY A 242 12.23 -29.61 22.18
C GLY A 242 12.81 -28.18 22.19
N SER A 243 13.74 -27.93 21.26
CA SER A 243 14.28 -26.59 20.95
C SER A 243 13.33 -25.78 20.06
N ASP A 244 12.71 -26.43 19.08
CA ASP A 244 11.81 -25.82 18.10
C ASP A 244 10.35 -26.06 18.51
N ARG A 245 9.97 -25.59 19.71
CA ARG A 245 8.62 -25.76 20.26
C ARG A 245 7.57 -25.04 19.38
N VAL A 246 6.42 -25.69 19.20
CA VAL A 246 5.19 -25.14 18.61
C VAL A 246 4.10 -25.19 19.68
N ILE A 247 3.26 -24.16 19.75
CA ILE A 247 2.31 -23.91 20.84
C ILE A 247 0.87 -23.81 20.30
N CYS A 248 -0.07 -24.32 21.09
CA CYS A 248 -1.50 -24.08 20.96
C CYS A 248 -1.96 -23.09 22.04
N PRO A 249 -2.09 -21.78 21.71
CA PRO A 249 -2.59 -20.80 22.66
C PRO A 249 -4.09 -21.01 22.87
N PHE A 250 -4.47 -21.60 24.00
CA PHE A 250 -5.89 -21.75 24.35
C PHE A 250 -6.55 -20.36 24.50
N PRO A 251 -7.75 -20.14 23.94
CA PRO A 251 -8.47 -18.89 24.15
C PRO A 251 -8.79 -18.75 25.65
N LYS A 252 -8.35 -17.65 26.26
CA LYS A 252 -8.58 -17.33 27.69
C LYS A 252 -10.02 -16.85 27.94
N THR A 253 -11.00 -17.61 27.44
CA THR A 253 -12.45 -17.38 27.58
C THR A 253 -13.02 -18.30 28.65
N ASN A 254 -12.70 -18.00 29.90
CA ASN A 254 -13.60 -18.06 31.08
C ASN A 254 -12.76 -17.88 32.38
N PRO A 255 -13.06 -16.88 33.23
CA PRO A 255 -12.55 -16.83 34.61
C PRO A 255 -13.24 -17.82 35.55
N GLU A 256 -14.39 -18.36 35.13
CA GLU A 256 -15.26 -19.24 35.92
C GLU A 256 -15.60 -20.49 35.09
N GLY A 257 -15.08 -21.64 35.51
CA GLY A 257 -15.24 -22.92 34.82
C GLY A 257 -14.62 -24.03 35.67
N ASN A 258 -15.46 -24.74 36.43
CA ASN A 258 -15.02 -25.55 37.58
C ASN A 258 -14.60 -26.99 37.21
N ASP A 259 -14.09 -27.20 35.99
CA ASP A 259 -13.78 -28.54 35.47
C ASP A 259 -12.44 -29.05 35.99
N THR A 260 -12.54 -29.97 36.94
CA THR A 260 -11.43 -30.55 37.68
C THR A 260 -10.61 -31.51 36.81
N THR A 261 -9.35 -31.15 36.51
CA THR A 261 -8.13 -32.04 36.58
C THR A 261 -6.85 -31.39 36.01
N CYS A 262 -6.61 -30.10 36.24
CA CYS A 262 -5.27 -29.52 36.00
C CYS A 262 -4.45 -29.56 37.31
N THR A 263 -3.35 -30.32 37.34
CA THR A 263 -2.54 -30.51 38.56
C THR A 263 -1.72 -29.27 38.89
N LEU A 264 -2.29 -28.36 39.68
CA LEU A 264 -1.67 -27.12 40.14
C LEU A 264 -0.52 -27.41 41.13
N ARG A 265 0.64 -27.77 40.60
CA ARG A 265 1.90 -27.86 41.36
C ARG A 265 2.49 -26.47 41.55
N LEU A 266 2.01 -25.78 42.59
CA LEU A 266 2.63 -24.56 43.09
C LEU A 266 4.00 -24.89 43.71
N SER A 267 5.05 -24.92 42.90
CA SER A 267 6.43 -25.08 43.36
C SER A 267 6.90 -23.81 44.08
N SER A 268 7.51 -23.99 45.25
CA SER A 268 7.75 -22.93 46.23
C SER A 268 8.97 -22.04 45.96
N VAL A 269 8.78 -20.73 46.16
CA VAL A 269 9.76 -19.74 46.67
C VAL A 269 11.10 -19.61 45.92
N GLY A 270 11.22 -18.51 45.18
CA GLY A 270 12.49 -17.88 44.80
C GLY A 270 12.33 -16.36 44.78
N ASN A 271 13.18 -15.63 45.52
CA ASN A 271 13.06 -14.17 45.67
C ASN A 271 13.74 -13.40 44.52
N SER A 272 12.97 -12.83 43.59
CA SER A 272 13.24 -11.51 42.97
C SER A 272 12.15 -11.10 41.95
N SER A 273 11.81 -9.80 41.92
CA SER A 273 10.90 -9.10 40.98
C SER A 273 9.46 -9.65 40.84
N ASP A 274 8.46 -8.80 41.13
CA ASP A 274 7.04 -9.11 40.93
C ASP A 274 6.69 -9.40 39.45
N PRO A 275 6.28 -10.64 39.09
CA PRO A 275 5.89 -10.95 37.70
C PRO A 275 4.64 -10.17 37.28
N GLY A 276 3.69 -10.01 38.21
CA GLY A 276 2.43 -9.28 37.98
C GLY A 276 2.61 -7.78 37.73
N ALA A 277 3.73 -7.18 38.15
CA ALA A 277 4.04 -5.78 37.84
C ALA A 277 4.30 -5.61 36.33
N PHE A 278 5.05 -6.52 35.72
CA PHE A 278 5.27 -6.48 34.26
C PHE A 278 3.97 -6.73 33.50
N GLU A 279 3.17 -7.74 33.87
CA GLU A 279 1.89 -8.01 33.20
C GLU A 279 0.89 -6.85 33.30
N HIS A 280 0.94 -6.06 34.38
CA HIS A 280 0.13 -4.86 34.53
C HIS A 280 0.53 -3.77 33.52
N TYR A 281 1.83 -3.45 33.43
CA TYR A 281 2.33 -2.42 32.51
C TYR A 281 2.44 -2.90 31.06
N TRP A 282 2.53 -4.20 30.80
CA TRP A 282 2.73 -4.77 29.46
C TRP A 282 1.66 -5.83 29.15
N SER A 283 0.46 -5.37 28.79
CA SER A 283 -0.70 -6.22 28.53
C SER A 283 -1.19 -6.09 27.09
N LYS A 284 -1.37 -7.25 26.42
CA LYS A 284 -1.67 -7.39 24.98
C LYS A 284 -2.87 -6.57 24.50
N THR A 285 -3.89 -6.39 25.35
CA THR A 285 -5.15 -5.71 24.99
C THR A 285 -5.36 -4.34 25.66
N ARG A 286 -4.57 -3.95 26.67
CA ARG A 286 -4.79 -2.68 27.40
C ARG A 286 -3.68 -1.67 27.17
N THR A 287 -2.44 -1.94 27.56
CA THR A 287 -1.36 -0.93 27.50
C THR A 287 -0.67 -0.85 26.15
N VAL A 288 -0.38 -1.99 25.53
CA VAL A 288 0.39 -2.04 24.26
C VAL A 288 -0.32 -1.33 23.09
N PRO A 289 -1.65 -1.46 22.89
CA PRO A 289 -2.36 -0.69 21.86
C PRO A 289 -2.34 0.84 22.09
N LEU A 290 -2.15 1.31 23.34
CA LEU A 290 -2.08 2.73 23.67
C LEU A 290 -0.67 3.30 23.44
N TYR A 291 0.39 2.54 23.72
CA TYR A 291 1.76 2.98 23.44
C TYR A 291 2.01 3.21 21.94
N LEU A 292 1.33 2.46 21.07
CA LEU A 292 1.36 2.70 19.62
C LEU A 292 0.78 4.07 19.20
N ILE A 293 -0.10 4.70 20.00
CA ILE A 293 -0.63 6.04 19.71
C ILE A 293 0.51 7.07 19.74
N VAL A 294 1.38 6.99 20.76
CA VAL A 294 2.50 7.93 20.96
C VAL A 294 3.48 7.85 19.78
N LEU A 295 3.66 6.68 19.18
CA LEU A 295 4.51 6.47 18.02
C LEU A 295 3.82 6.88 16.70
N LEU A 296 2.60 6.38 16.45
CA LEU A 296 1.96 6.43 15.13
C LEU A 296 1.14 7.70 14.88
N LEU A 297 0.57 8.35 15.91
CA LEU A 297 -0.21 9.58 15.72
C LEU A 297 0.65 10.75 15.20
N PRO A 298 1.89 11.00 15.69
CA PRO A 298 2.79 11.96 15.06
C PRO A 298 3.15 11.59 13.61
N LEU A 299 3.37 10.30 13.33
CA LEU A 299 3.74 9.81 11.99
C LEU A 299 2.61 10.01 10.97
N LEU A 300 1.34 9.86 11.38
CA LEU A 300 0.15 10.16 10.57
C LEU A 300 -0.04 11.66 10.28
N CYS A 301 0.54 12.55 11.07
CA CYS A 301 0.37 14.00 10.93
C CYS A 301 1.36 14.65 9.95
N PHE A 302 2.32 13.90 9.39
CA PHE A 302 3.23 14.44 8.37
C PHE A 302 2.51 14.84 7.08
N ARG A 303 2.92 15.97 6.49
CA ARG A 303 2.26 16.55 5.31
C ARG A 303 2.42 15.69 4.05
N SER A 304 3.53 14.96 3.91
CA SER A 304 3.96 14.24 2.70
C SER A 304 4.40 12.79 2.96
N ALA A 305 3.76 11.84 2.29
CA ALA A 305 4.09 10.41 2.40
C ALA A 305 5.37 9.97 1.66
N SER A 306 5.99 10.85 0.86
CA SER A 306 7.20 10.56 0.07
C SER A 306 8.44 10.21 0.91
N PHE A 307 8.44 10.54 2.20
CA PHE A 307 9.45 10.04 3.15
C PHE A 307 9.25 8.54 3.43
N PHE A 308 8.03 8.14 3.81
CA PHE A 308 7.69 6.75 4.13
C PHE A 308 7.82 5.79 2.94
N ALA A 309 7.52 6.27 1.73
CA ALA A 309 7.74 5.50 0.49
C ALA A 309 9.21 5.08 0.25
N ARG A 310 10.19 5.72 0.89
CA ARG A 310 11.61 5.31 0.85
C ARG A 310 11.90 4.11 1.74
N PHE A 311 11.07 3.83 2.75
CA PHE A 311 11.24 2.70 3.67
C PHE A 311 10.56 1.42 3.18
N THR A 312 9.83 1.48 2.06
CA THR A 312 9.14 0.32 1.46
C THR A 312 10.06 -0.87 1.12
N PHE A 313 11.38 -0.67 1.01
CA PHE A 313 12.36 -1.76 0.86
C PHE A 313 12.51 -2.62 2.13
N PHE A 314 12.22 -2.10 3.32
CA PHE A 314 12.17 -2.93 4.54
C PHE A 314 11.01 -3.95 4.48
N GLY A 315 9.96 -3.65 3.68
CA GLY A 315 8.90 -4.61 3.38
C GLY A 315 9.39 -5.83 2.60
N THR A 316 10.22 -5.65 1.56
CA THR A 316 10.75 -6.79 0.81
C THR A 316 11.71 -7.62 1.67
N ILE A 317 12.54 -6.98 2.51
CA ILE A 317 13.42 -7.67 3.47
C ILE A 317 12.59 -8.51 4.45
N SER A 318 11.55 -7.93 5.04
CA SER A 318 10.63 -8.60 5.97
C SER A 318 9.96 -9.83 5.35
N VAL A 319 9.44 -9.70 4.12
CA VAL A 319 8.78 -10.81 3.39
C VAL A 319 9.78 -11.90 3.01
N VAL A 320 10.97 -11.56 2.53
CA VAL A 320 12.03 -12.54 2.21
C VAL A 320 12.49 -13.27 3.48
N TYR A 321 12.67 -12.55 4.60
CA TYR A 321 13.00 -13.17 5.88
C TYR A 321 11.90 -14.13 6.37
N LEU A 322 10.63 -13.75 6.22
CA LEU A 322 9.49 -14.61 6.58
C LEU A 322 9.44 -15.88 5.73
N ILE A 323 9.69 -15.79 4.42
CA ILE A 323 9.79 -16.97 3.54
C ILE A 323 10.92 -17.89 4.01
N VAL A 324 12.11 -17.34 4.30
CA VAL A 324 13.25 -18.11 4.81
C VAL A 324 12.94 -18.78 6.17
N LEU A 325 12.27 -18.07 7.08
CA LEU A 325 11.82 -18.63 8.36
C LEU A 325 10.87 -19.82 8.15
N VAL A 326 9.87 -19.67 7.27
CA VAL A 326 8.91 -20.74 6.94
C VAL A 326 9.64 -21.96 6.38
N THR A 327 10.60 -21.76 5.45
CA THR A 327 11.41 -22.87 4.91
C THR A 327 12.24 -23.56 5.99
N ILE A 328 12.93 -22.81 6.85
CA ILE A 328 13.75 -23.37 7.94
C ILE A 328 12.88 -24.16 8.93
N LYS A 329 11.72 -23.63 9.32
CA LYS A 329 10.80 -24.32 10.24
C LYS A 329 10.17 -25.55 9.61
N ALA A 330 9.80 -25.52 8.33
CA ALA A 330 9.30 -26.70 7.62
C ALA A 330 10.35 -27.82 7.54
N VAL A 331 11.61 -27.49 7.25
CA VAL A 331 12.71 -28.47 7.21
C VAL A 331 13.05 -29.05 8.59
N ARG A 332 12.95 -28.25 9.66
CA ARG A 332 13.20 -28.72 11.04
C ARG A 332 12.07 -29.57 11.62
N LEU A 333 10.81 -29.18 11.37
CA LEU A 333 9.64 -29.88 11.91
C LEU A 333 9.33 -31.15 11.11
N GLY A 334 9.60 -31.16 9.81
CA GLY A 334 9.24 -32.28 8.92
C GLY A 334 7.75 -32.28 8.56
N PHE A 335 7.40 -33.09 7.55
CA PHE A 335 6.05 -33.11 7.00
C PHE A 335 5.13 -34.10 7.73
N HIS A 336 3.98 -33.60 8.15
CA HIS A 336 2.95 -34.27 8.94
C HIS A 336 1.61 -34.16 8.20
N LEU A 337 1.32 -35.11 7.30
CA LEU A 337 0.10 -35.12 6.47
C LEU A 337 -0.50 -36.53 6.42
N GLU A 338 -1.75 -36.64 6.86
CA GLU A 338 -2.63 -37.79 6.64
C GLU A 338 -3.94 -37.26 6.02
N PHE A 339 -4.42 -37.92 4.97
CA PHE A 339 -5.50 -37.40 4.11
C PHE A 339 -6.85 -38.03 4.47
N HIS A 340 -7.64 -37.31 5.27
CA HIS A 340 -9.01 -37.70 5.62
C HIS A 340 -10.02 -36.90 4.79
N TRP A 341 -10.68 -37.54 3.82
CA TRP A 341 -11.49 -36.85 2.82
C TRP A 341 -12.73 -36.14 3.40
N LEU A 342 -13.44 -36.81 4.31
CA LEU A 342 -14.67 -36.33 4.94
C LEU A 342 -14.70 -36.62 6.45
N ASP A 343 -14.07 -37.72 6.89
CA ASP A 343 -14.06 -38.15 8.29
C ASP A 343 -13.21 -37.23 9.17
N THR A 344 -13.73 -36.89 10.36
CA THR A 344 -12.99 -36.12 11.37
C THR A 344 -12.09 -37.05 12.19
N SER A 345 -10.77 -36.97 11.97
CA SER A 345 -9.79 -37.58 12.87
C SER A 345 -9.55 -36.71 14.12
N GLN A 346 -8.86 -37.24 15.14
CA GLN A 346 -8.50 -36.44 16.31
C GLN A 346 -7.43 -35.37 15.99
N PHE A 347 -6.44 -35.65 15.14
CA PHE A 347 -5.28 -34.77 14.94
C PHE A 347 -5.35 -33.97 13.63
N PHE A 348 -5.85 -34.57 12.55
CA PHE A 348 -5.97 -34.00 11.22
C PHE A 348 -7.39 -33.51 10.93
N VAL A 349 -7.49 -32.34 10.28
CA VAL A 349 -8.76 -31.76 9.80
C VAL A 349 -9.16 -32.37 8.44
N PRO A 350 -10.46 -32.49 8.11
CA PRO A 350 -10.90 -33.02 6.82
C PRO A 350 -10.43 -32.18 5.62
N GLU A 351 -10.24 -32.84 4.47
CA GLU A 351 -9.83 -32.22 3.20
C GLU A 351 -10.88 -31.25 2.62
N PHE A 352 -12.16 -31.48 2.94
CA PHE A 352 -13.31 -30.64 2.56
C PHE A 352 -14.11 -30.25 3.81
N ARG A 353 -14.00 -29.00 4.25
CA ARG A 353 -14.75 -28.44 5.39
C ARG A 353 -15.79 -27.42 4.92
N GLN A 354 -16.91 -27.34 5.65
CA GLN A 354 -17.99 -26.38 5.36
C GLN A 354 -17.55 -24.92 5.56
N PHE A 355 -16.60 -24.64 6.47
CA PHE A 355 -16.09 -23.29 6.75
C PHE A 355 -15.20 -22.68 5.64
N PHE A 356 -15.16 -23.26 4.45
CA PHE A 356 -14.39 -22.76 3.31
C PHE A 356 -14.64 -21.28 2.93
N PRO A 357 -15.83 -20.66 3.13
CA PRO A 357 -16.02 -19.25 2.83
C PRO A 357 -15.17 -18.31 3.70
N ASN A 358 -14.76 -18.77 4.89
CA ASN A 358 -13.85 -18.01 5.75
C ASN A 358 -12.49 -17.79 5.08
N PHE A 359 -12.10 -18.69 4.17
CA PHE A 359 -10.91 -18.51 3.35
C PHE A 359 -11.14 -17.60 2.14
N THR A 360 -12.31 -17.65 1.47
CA THR A 360 -12.59 -16.74 0.35
C THR A 360 -12.65 -15.28 0.80
N GLY A 361 -13.20 -14.99 1.99
CA GLY A 361 -13.17 -13.65 2.59
C GLY A 361 -11.76 -13.15 2.92
N ILE A 362 -10.84 -14.04 3.31
CA ILE A 362 -9.42 -13.71 3.51
C ILE A 362 -8.71 -13.45 2.17
N LEU A 363 -8.92 -14.31 1.17
CA LEU A 363 -8.26 -14.22 -0.13
C LEU A 363 -8.68 -12.98 -0.91
N THR A 364 -9.93 -12.51 -0.79
CA THR A 364 -10.36 -11.27 -1.44
C THR A 364 -9.69 -10.03 -0.84
N LEU A 365 -9.22 -10.05 0.41
CA LEU A 365 -8.33 -9.01 0.96
C LEU A 365 -6.85 -9.26 0.60
N ALA A 366 -6.40 -10.51 0.61
CA ALA A 366 -5.00 -10.87 0.33
C ALA A 366 -4.56 -10.54 -1.12
N PHE A 367 -5.48 -10.61 -2.09
CA PHE A 367 -5.25 -10.21 -3.49
C PHE A 367 -5.75 -8.78 -3.80
N PHE A 368 -6.01 -7.95 -2.78
CA PHE A 368 -6.63 -6.63 -2.98
C PHE A 368 -5.64 -5.54 -3.38
N ILE A 369 -5.62 -5.16 -4.66
CA ILE A 369 -4.90 -3.95 -5.16
C ILE A 369 -5.77 -3.02 -6.02
N HIS A 370 -7.03 -3.36 -6.22
CA HIS A 370 -7.92 -2.77 -7.23
C HIS A 370 -8.08 -1.24 -7.10
N ASN A 371 -8.04 -0.70 -5.87
CA ASN A 371 -8.13 0.75 -5.61
C ASN A 371 -6.89 1.55 -6.05
N CYS A 372 -5.74 0.90 -6.23
CA CYS A 372 -4.46 1.57 -6.49
C CYS A 372 -3.73 1.01 -7.71
N ILE A 373 -4.33 0.06 -8.44
CA ILE A 373 -3.67 -0.53 -9.61
C ILE A 373 -3.58 0.46 -10.77
N ILE A 374 -4.50 1.41 -10.89
CA ILE A 374 -4.50 2.42 -11.96
C ILE A 374 -3.31 3.38 -11.77
N THR A 375 -3.17 4.03 -10.61
CA THR A 375 -1.97 4.82 -10.28
C THR A 375 -0.65 4.04 -10.44
N LEU A 376 -0.59 2.79 -9.95
CA LEU A 376 0.61 1.96 -10.03
C LEU A 376 0.97 1.61 -11.49
N MET A 377 -0.03 1.25 -12.31
CA MET A 377 0.17 0.98 -13.74
C MET A 377 0.58 2.22 -14.54
N LYS A 378 0.04 3.41 -14.24
CA LYS A 378 0.48 4.67 -14.90
C LYS A 378 1.98 4.95 -14.74
N SER A 379 2.59 4.45 -13.66
CA SER A 379 4.03 4.57 -13.39
C SER A 379 4.92 3.67 -14.26
N ASN A 380 4.37 2.64 -14.93
CA ASN A 380 5.13 1.74 -15.82
C ASN A 380 5.60 2.48 -17.08
N LYS A 381 6.85 2.25 -17.50
CA LYS A 381 7.40 2.81 -18.73
C LYS A 381 6.74 2.25 -19.99
N ASN A 382 6.40 0.95 -19.99
CA ASN A 382 5.97 0.22 -21.18
C ASN A 382 4.49 -0.21 -21.07
N GLN A 383 3.57 0.75 -21.26
CA GLN A 383 2.13 0.62 -20.98
C GLN A 383 1.40 -0.54 -21.68
N ASP A 384 1.92 -1.05 -22.79
CA ASP A 384 1.35 -2.20 -23.51
C ASP A 384 1.58 -3.53 -22.77
N ASN A 385 2.66 -3.62 -22.00
CA ASN A 385 3.00 -4.81 -21.22
C ASN A 385 2.21 -4.92 -19.92
N ASN A 386 1.40 -3.92 -19.53
CA ASN A 386 0.69 -3.90 -18.24
C ASN A 386 -0.11 -5.18 -17.96
N VAL A 387 -0.71 -5.81 -18.97
CA VAL A 387 -1.49 -7.06 -18.79
C VAL A 387 -0.60 -8.25 -18.43
N ARG A 388 0.60 -8.34 -19.05
CA ARG A 388 1.62 -9.33 -18.72
C ARG A 388 2.24 -9.05 -17.36
N ASP A 389 2.59 -7.80 -17.10
CA ASP A 389 3.23 -7.39 -15.85
C ASP A 389 2.28 -7.62 -14.66
N LEU A 390 0.98 -7.38 -14.84
CA LEU A 390 -0.07 -7.74 -13.89
C LEU A 390 -0.18 -9.26 -13.66
N SER A 391 -0.27 -10.06 -14.74
CA SER A 391 -0.48 -11.51 -14.61
C SER A 391 0.73 -12.22 -13.99
N VAL A 392 1.95 -11.80 -14.32
CA VAL A 392 3.19 -12.27 -13.68
C VAL A 392 3.22 -11.89 -12.20
N ALA A 393 2.80 -10.67 -11.83
CA ALA A 393 2.75 -10.26 -10.44
C ALA A 393 1.71 -11.07 -9.63
N TYR A 394 0.48 -11.25 -10.15
CA TYR A 394 -0.54 -12.08 -9.50
C TYR A 394 -0.11 -13.55 -9.38
N LEU A 395 0.56 -14.10 -10.40
CA LEU A 395 1.14 -15.45 -10.35
C LEU A 395 2.20 -15.55 -9.25
N LEU A 396 3.12 -14.58 -9.16
CA LEU A 396 4.15 -14.54 -8.12
C LEU A 396 3.53 -14.45 -6.72
N VAL A 397 2.55 -13.57 -6.53
CA VAL A 397 1.79 -13.43 -5.26
C VAL A 397 1.11 -14.74 -4.89
N GLY A 398 0.35 -15.33 -5.81
CA GLY A 398 -0.36 -16.59 -5.61
C GLY A 398 0.58 -17.75 -5.27
N LEU A 399 1.72 -17.85 -5.94
CA LEU A 399 2.76 -18.84 -5.63
C LEU A 399 3.37 -18.60 -4.24
N THR A 400 3.64 -17.36 -3.82
CA THR A 400 4.14 -17.08 -2.46
C THR A 400 3.13 -17.37 -1.36
N TYR A 401 1.83 -17.09 -1.58
CA TYR A 401 0.77 -17.48 -0.65
C TYR A 401 0.59 -18.99 -0.58
N LEU A 402 0.60 -19.68 -1.72
CA LEU A 402 0.52 -21.14 -1.79
C LEU A 402 1.71 -21.80 -1.08
N TYR A 403 2.93 -21.31 -1.32
CA TYR A 403 4.16 -21.80 -0.69
C TYR A 403 4.10 -21.73 0.84
N VAL A 404 3.81 -20.55 1.40
CA VAL A 404 3.76 -20.37 2.87
C VAL A 404 2.55 -21.10 3.47
N GLY A 405 1.39 -21.06 2.81
CA GLY A 405 0.19 -21.77 3.23
C GLY A 405 0.39 -23.27 3.34
N VAL A 406 0.89 -23.90 2.26
CA VAL A 406 1.13 -25.35 2.20
C VAL A 406 2.25 -25.75 3.16
N LEU A 407 3.39 -25.04 3.21
CA LEU A 407 4.49 -25.44 4.10
C LEU A 407 4.11 -25.36 5.58
N ILE A 408 3.45 -24.29 6.04
CA ILE A 408 3.04 -24.20 7.44
C ILE A 408 1.98 -25.25 7.79
N PHE A 409 0.99 -25.48 6.93
CA PHE A 409 -0.05 -26.49 7.18
C PHE A 409 0.54 -27.92 7.20
N ALA A 410 1.42 -28.24 6.25
CA ALA A 410 2.05 -29.55 6.12
C ALA A 410 3.11 -29.82 7.21
N ALA A 411 3.86 -28.79 7.64
CA ALA A 411 4.86 -28.93 8.71
C ALA A 411 4.29 -28.80 10.13
N PHE A 412 3.01 -28.45 10.29
CA PHE A 412 2.38 -28.34 11.61
C PHE A 412 2.37 -29.71 12.32
N PRO A 413 3.05 -29.85 13.49
CA PRO A 413 3.42 -31.15 14.05
C PRO A 413 2.21 -31.90 14.61
N SER A 414 1.74 -32.88 13.85
CA SER A 414 0.46 -33.55 14.05
C SER A 414 0.58 -35.04 13.71
N PRO A 415 0.50 -35.96 14.69
CA PRO A 415 0.55 -35.73 16.15
C PRO A 415 1.86 -35.02 16.58
N PRO A 416 1.95 -34.44 17.81
CA PRO A 416 0.99 -34.51 18.91
C PRO A 416 -0.03 -33.37 18.95
N LEU A 417 0.10 -32.33 18.12
CA LEU A 417 -0.82 -31.20 18.12
C LEU A 417 -1.96 -31.40 17.10
N TYR A 418 -3.08 -30.74 17.37
CA TYR A 418 -4.27 -30.70 16.53
C TYR A 418 -4.03 -29.72 15.37
N LYS A 419 -4.26 -30.08 14.10
CA LYS A 419 -4.19 -29.10 13.00
C LYS A 419 -5.23 -27.98 13.14
N ASP A 420 -6.30 -28.20 13.90
CA ASP A 420 -7.23 -27.15 14.31
C ASP A 420 -6.68 -26.13 15.32
N CYS A 421 -5.43 -26.27 15.79
CA CYS A 421 -4.77 -25.26 16.64
C CYS A 421 -3.96 -24.21 15.86
N ILE A 422 -3.88 -24.30 14.51
CA ILE A 422 -3.30 -23.23 13.68
C ILE A 422 -4.11 -21.93 13.88
N GLU A 423 -3.43 -20.83 14.22
CA GLU A 423 -4.00 -19.51 14.53
C GLU A 423 -4.07 -18.58 13.31
N PRO A 424 -4.96 -17.54 13.28
CA PRO A 424 -5.09 -16.58 12.17
C PRO A 424 -3.83 -15.76 11.88
N ASN A 425 -2.86 -15.80 12.79
CA ASN A 425 -1.50 -15.34 12.60
C ASN A 425 -0.58 -16.52 12.98
N PHE A 426 -0.06 -17.25 11.99
CA PHE A 426 0.71 -18.47 12.28
C PHE A 426 1.95 -18.23 13.16
N LEU A 427 2.45 -17.00 13.24
CA LEU A 427 3.54 -16.64 14.14
C LEU A 427 3.15 -16.70 15.62
N ASP A 428 1.87 -16.69 15.98
CA ASP A 428 1.41 -16.87 17.37
C ASP A 428 1.43 -18.34 17.83
N ASN A 429 1.54 -19.31 16.90
CA ASN A 429 1.81 -20.71 17.23
C ASN A 429 3.28 -20.98 17.61
N PHE A 430 4.13 -19.94 17.70
CA PHE A 430 5.55 -20.08 18.07
C PHE A 430 5.88 -19.24 19.33
N PRO A 431 6.75 -19.74 20.22
CA PRO A 431 7.11 -19.05 21.45
C PRO A 431 7.85 -17.74 21.22
N SER A 432 7.63 -16.76 22.10
CA SER A 432 8.33 -15.46 22.09
C SER A 432 9.82 -15.53 22.46
N SER A 433 10.33 -16.70 22.84
CA SER A 433 11.75 -16.99 23.09
C SER A 433 12.51 -17.51 21.86
N ASP A 434 11.83 -17.83 20.75
CA ASP A 434 12.49 -18.23 19.50
C ASP A 434 13.09 -17.01 18.78
N VAL A 435 14.42 -16.99 18.64
CA VAL A 435 15.19 -15.91 18.00
C VAL A 435 14.74 -15.64 16.56
N LEU A 436 14.42 -16.68 15.77
CA LEU A 436 14.01 -16.50 14.36
C LEU A 436 12.65 -15.82 14.29
N VAL A 437 11.71 -16.28 15.12
CA VAL A 437 10.35 -15.73 15.20
C VAL A 437 10.37 -14.32 15.79
N PHE A 438 11.21 -14.07 16.80
CA PHE A 438 11.46 -12.74 17.34
C PHE A 438 11.93 -11.74 16.27
N VAL A 439 12.94 -12.11 15.46
CA VAL A 439 13.43 -11.26 14.37
C VAL A 439 12.36 -11.05 13.29
N ALA A 440 11.58 -12.07 12.92
CA ALA A 440 10.47 -11.91 11.98
C ALA A 440 9.40 -10.94 12.52
N ARG A 441 8.98 -11.10 13.78
CA ARG A 441 8.01 -10.20 14.45
C ARG A 441 8.52 -8.76 14.50
N PHE A 442 9.81 -8.54 14.76
CA PHE A 442 10.44 -7.21 14.74
C PHE A 442 10.48 -6.58 13.34
N LEU A 443 10.88 -7.33 12.31
CA LEU A 443 10.91 -6.86 10.92
C LEU A 443 9.49 -6.53 10.40
N LEU A 444 8.51 -7.38 10.69
CA LEU A 444 7.10 -7.18 10.37
C LEU A 444 6.52 -5.95 11.10
N LEU A 445 6.86 -5.74 12.37
CA LEU A 445 6.46 -4.57 13.13
C LEU A 445 7.03 -3.28 12.51
N PHE A 446 8.32 -3.25 12.16
CA PHE A 446 8.96 -2.11 11.51
C PHE A 446 8.37 -1.81 10.12
N GLN A 447 8.09 -2.85 9.32
CA GLN A 447 7.35 -2.75 8.07
C GLN A 447 5.98 -2.09 8.28
N MET A 448 5.18 -2.55 9.26
CA MET A 448 3.84 -1.98 9.49
C MET A 448 3.89 -0.53 9.99
N ILE A 449 4.84 -0.18 10.87
CA ILE A 449 5.05 1.20 11.34
C ILE A 449 5.38 2.16 10.17
N THR A 450 6.07 1.69 9.14
CA THR A 450 6.42 2.50 7.96
C THR A 450 5.32 2.55 6.89
N VAL A 451 4.51 1.51 6.76
CA VAL A 451 3.38 1.45 5.79
C VAL A 451 2.11 2.11 6.32
N TYR A 452 1.84 2.04 7.64
CA TYR A 452 0.62 2.59 8.24
C TYR A 452 0.40 4.10 7.96
N PRO A 453 1.42 4.99 8.02
CA PRO A 453 1.29 6.39 7.61
C PRO A 453 0.98 6.59 6.12
N LEU A 454 1.42 5.69 5.24
CA LEU A 454 1.12 5.74 3.80
C LEU A 454 -0.36 5.43 3.55
N LEU A 455 -0.91 4.42 4.23
CA LEU A 455 -2.35 4.11 4.20
C LEU A 455 -3.19 5.28 4.74
N GLY A 456 -2.78 5.88 5.87
CA GLY A 456 -3.45 7.06 6.44
C GLY A 456 -3.42 8.27 5.50
N TYR A 457 -2.32 8.48 4.77
CA TYR A 457 -2.23 9.52 3.74
C TYR A 457 -3.19 9.28 2.58
N LEU A 458 -3.35 8.03 2.11
CA LEU A 458 -4.33 7.69 1.07
C LEU A 458 -5.77 7.97 1.52
N VAL A 459 -6.15 7.55 2.74
CA VAL A 459 -7.46 7.87 3.34
C VAL A 459 -7.65 9.39 3.43
N ARG A 460 -6.65 10.13 3.91
CA ARG A 460 -6.70 11.60 4.01
C ARG A 460 -6.92 12.26 2.65
N VAL A 461 -6.21 11.83 1.61
CA VAL A 461 -6.33 12.39 0.25
C VAL A 461 -7.72 12.12 -0.32
N GLN A 462 -8.22 10.88 -0.24
CA GLN A 462 -9.54 10.53 -0.77
C GLN A 462 -10.67 11.25 -0.01
N ILE A 463 -10.59 11.37 1.32
CA ILE A 463 -11.64 12.05 2.12
C ILE A 463 -11.60 13.57 1.90
N MET A 464 -10.43 14.19 2.07
CA MET A 464 -10.33 15.66 2.04
C MET A 464 -10.52 16.23 0.64
N GLY A 465 -10.08 15.51 -0.40
CA GLY A 465 -10.30 15.87 -1.80
C GLY A 465 -11.79 15.91 -2.18
N GLN A 466 -12.59 14.97 -1.68
CA GLN A 466 -14.03 14.88 -2.01
C GLN A 466 -14.91 15.75 -1.11
N LEU A 467 -14.59 15.90 0.18
CA LEU A 467 -15.37 16.75 1.11
C LEU A 467 -15.08 18.25 1.00
N PHE A 468 -13.82 18.63 0.74
CA PHE A 468 -13.38 20.03 0.81
C PHE A 468 -12.76 20.55 -0.50
N GLY A 469 -12.71 19.74 -1.56
CA GLY A 469 -12.07 20.07 -2.84
C GLY A 469 -10.54 20.26 -2.75
N ASN A 470 -9.96 20.12 -1.57
CA ASN A 470 -8.58 20.53 -1.25
C ASN A 470 -7.83 19.40 -0.55
N HIS A 471 -6.65 19.05 -1.08
CA HIS A 471 -5.77 18.00 -0.56
C HIS A 471 -5.23 18.26 0.87
N TYR A 472 -5.38 19.49 1.38
CA TYR A 472 -5.02 19.91 2.74
C TYR A 472 -5.89 21.12 3.14
N PRO A 473 -7.07 20.93 3.76
CA PRO A 473 -7.95 22.05 4.12
C PRO A 473 -7.48 22.77 5.40
N SER A 474 -7.25 22.05 6.50
CA SER A 474 -6.50 22.56 7.66
C SER A 474 -5.92 21.42 8.50
N PHE A 475 -4.97 21.74 9.37
CA PHE A 475 -4.36 20.78 10.31
C PHE A 475 -5.40 20.16 11.25
N LEU A 476 -6.39 20.95 11.71
CA LEU A 476 -7.42 20.50 12.66
C LEU A 476 -8.32 19.40 12.05
N HIS A 477 -8.77 19.56 10.81
CA HIS A 477 -9.56 18.54 10.11
C HIS A 477 -8.78 17.22 9.94
N ILE A 478 -7.47 17.32 9.68
CA ILE A 478 -6.58 16.17 9.54
C ILE A 478 -6.35 15.49 10.89
N LEU A 479 -6.16 16.26 11.96
CA LEU A 479 -6.01 15.74 13.32
C LEU A 479 -7.28 15.00 13.78
N ILE A 480 -8.48 15.53 13.52
CA ILE A 480 -9.75 14.84 13.80
C ILE A 480 -9.83 13.51 13.04
N LEU A 481 -9.52 13.50 11.74
CA LEU A 481 -9.54 12.27 10.94
C LEU A 481 -8.53 11.23 11.46
N ASN A 482 -7.30 11.65 11.77
CA ASN A 482 -6.27 10.78 12.30
C ASN A 482 -6.64 10.21 13.67
N ILE A 483 -7.22 11.02 14.56
CA ILE A 483 -7.73 10.57 15.87
C ILE A 483 -8.88 9.57 15.70
N PHE A 484 -9.79 9.78 14.75
CA PHE A 484 -10.87 8.84 14.46
C PHE A 484 -10.34 7.47 13.98
N ILE A 485 -9.41 7.46 13.02
CA ILE A 485 -8.82 6.22 12.47
C ILE A 485 -7.98 5.47 13.52
N VAL A 486 -7.19 6.19 14.32
CA VAL A 486 -6.44 5.57 15.43
C VAL A 486 -7.41 5.05 16.50
N GLY A 487 -8.46 5.79 16.82
CA GLY A 487 -9.49 5.40 17.79
C GLY A 487 -10.20 4.10 17.42
N THR A 488 -10.57 3.90 16.16
CA THR A 488 -11.18 2.63 15.71
C THR A 488 -10.18 1.46 15.76
N GLY A 489 -8.92 1.68 15.39
CA GLY A 489 -7.85 0.67 15.52
C GLY A 489 -7.58 0.25 16.97
N VAL A 490 -7.47 1.21 17.88
CA VAL A 490 -7.27 0.99 19.33
C VAL A 490 -8.47 0.26 19.93
N ALA A 491 -9.70 0.70 19.65
CA ALA A 491 -10.91 0.04 20.14
C ALA A 491 -10.98 -1.42 19.68
N MET A 492 -10.67 -1.70 18.41
CA MET A 492 -10.68 -3.07 17.89
C MET A 492 -9.64 -3.96 18.60
N ALA A 493 -8.42 -3.46 18.79
CA ALA A 493 -7.35 -4.18 19.48
C ALA A 493 -7.63 -4.42 20.97
N MET A 494 -8.41 -3.56 21.62
CA MET A 494 -8.78 -3.68 23.02
C MET A 494 -9.98 -4.63 23.24
N PHE A 495 -11.02 -4.56 22.40
CA PHE A 495 -12.27 -5.29 22.62
C PHE A 495 -12.40 -6.60 21.83
N TYR A 496 -11.86 -6.70 20.61
CA TYR A 496 -12.00 -7.89 19.76
C TYR A 496 -10.79 -8.08 18.81
N PRO A 497 -9.62 -8.50 19.33
CA PRO A 497 -8.38 -8.64 18.56
C PRO A 497 -8.32 -9.90 17.66
N ASN A 498 -9.45 -10.39 17.14
CA ASN A 498 -9.45 -11.55 16.23
C ASN A 498 -9.14 -11.11 14.79
N ILE A 499 -7.88 -11.30 14.40
CA ILE A 499 -7.32 -10.94 13.09
C ILE A 499 -8.09 -11.62 11.94
N GLY A 500 -8.42 -12.91 12.06
CA GLY A 500 -9.11 -13.68 11.03
C GLY A 500 -10.53 -13.15 10.76
N SER A 501 -11.28 -12.86 11.82
CA SER A 501 -12.61 -12.25 11.72
C SER A 501 -12.57 -10.88 11.03
N ILE A 502 -11.63 -10.00 11.41
CA ILE A 502 -11.55 -8.65 10.82
C ILE A 502 -11.19 -8.75 9.33
N ILE A 503 -10.21 -9.58 8.97
CA ILE A 503 -9.78 -9.80 7.58
C ILE A 503 -10.93 -10.38 6.74
N ARG A 504 -11.63 -11.44 7.21
CA ARG A 504 -12.71 -12.09 6.43
C ARG A 504 -13.87 -11.14 6.12
N TYR A 505 -14.32 -10.36 7.10
CA TYR A 505 -15.42 -9.41 6.90
C TYR A 505 -15.00 -8.20 6.06
N SER A 506 -13.84 -7.60 6.34
CA SER A 506 -13.32 -6.47 5.55
C SER A 506 -13.13 -6.88 4.09
N GLY A 507 -12.50 -8.03 3.84
CA GLY A 507 -12.24 -8.57 2.51
C GLY A 507 -13.49 -8.96 1.73
N ALA A 508 -14.51 -9.51 2.39
CA ALA A 508 -15.77 -9.82 1.74
C ALA A 508 -16.54 -8.54 1.36
N ILE A 509 -16.67 -7.58 2.29
CA ILE A 509 -17.45 -6.35 2.07
C ILE A 509 -16.79 -5.44 1.02
N CYS A 510 -15.47 -5.25 1.07
CA CYS A 510 -14.80 -4.45 0.03
C CYS A 510 -14.70 -5.21 -1.31
N GLY A 511 -14.54 -6.53 -1.26
CA GLY A 511 -14.52 -7.40 -2.44
C GLY A 511 -15.82 -7.35 -3.23
N LEU A 512 -16.97 -7.50 -2.55
CA LEU A 512 -18.30 -7.39 -3.15
C LEU A 512 -18.41 -6.14 -4.03
N ALA A 513 -18.05 -4.97 -3.51
CA ALA A 513 -18.18 -3.73 -4.25
C ALA A 513 -17.08 -3.53 -5.31
N LEU A 514 -15.82 -3.56 -4.91
CA LEU A 514 -14.70 -3.02 -5.71
C LEU A 514 -14.01 -4.05 -6.60
N VAL A 515 -14.20 -5.35 -6.31
CA VAL A 515 -13.67 -6.45 -7.13
C VAL A 515 -14.78 -7.01 -8.02
N PHE A 516 -15.97 -7.28 -7.46
CA PHE A 516 -17.02 -7.97 -8.19
C PHE A 516 -18.04 -7.01 -8.83
N LEU A 517 -18.72 -6.17 -8.03
CA LEU A 517 -19.85 -5.36 -8.49
C LEU A 517 -19.45 -4.26 -9.49
N PHE A 518 -18.61 -3.31 -9.09
CA PHE A 518 -18.27 -2.17 -9.95
C PHE A 518 -17.55 -2.60 -11.23
N PRO A 519 -16.50 -3.44 -11.22
CA PRO A 519 -15.80 -3.83 -12.45
C PRO A 519 -16.73 -4.57 -13.43
N ALA A 520 -17.52 -5.53 -12.95
CA ALA A 520 -18.43 -6.29 -13.81
C ALA A 520 -19.53 -5.41 -14.43
N LEU A 521 -20.11 -4.49 -13.65
CA LEU A 521 -21.12 -3.55 -14.16
C LEU A 521 -20.51 -2.53 -15.15
N VAL A 522 -19.34 -1.95 -14.86
CA VAL A 522 -18.64 -1.02 -15.77
C VAL A 522 -18.34 -1.69 -17.11
N HIS A 523 -17.79 -2.92 -17.09
CA HIS A 523 -17.50 -3.66 -18.33
C HIS A 523 -18.78 -4.00 -19.12
N MET A 524 -19.85 -4.40 -18.43
CA MET A 524 -21.14 -4.68 -19.07
C MET A 524 -21.80 -3.42 -19.65
N MET A 525 -21.64 -2.25 -19.01
CA MET A 525 -22.13 -0.96 -19.54
C MET A 525 -21.31 -0.48 -20.74
N SER A 526 -19.98 -0.59 -20.69
CA SER A 526 -19.09 -0.32 -21.83
C SER A 526 -19.47 -1.19 -23.05
N LEU A 527 -19.59 -2.51 -22.89
CA LEU A 527 -20.01 -3.42 -23.96
C LEU A 527 -21.43 -3.12 -24.50
N ARG A 528 -22.31 -2.53 -23.67
CA ARG A 528 -23.65 -2.11 -24.08
C ARG A 528 -23.63 -0.81 -24.90
N GLN A 529 -22.75 0.15 -24.57
CA GLN A 529 -22.53 1.36 -25.37
C GLN A 529 -21.93 1.02 -26.74
N ASP A 530 -20.98 0.08 -26.79
CA ASP A 530 -20.38 -0.44 -28.03
C ASP A 530 -21.35 -1.25 -28.91
N GLY A 531 -22.54 -1.61 -28.40
CA GLY A 531 -23.46 -2.56 -29.06
C GLY A 531 -22.94 -4.01 -29.12
N ARG A 532 -21.86 -4.33 -28.40
CA ARG A 532 -21.14 -5.62 -28.45
C ARG A 532 -21.47 -6.58 -27.31
N LEU A 533 -22.47 -6.27 -26.49
CA LEU A 533 -22.86 -7.09 -25.34
C LEU A 533 -23.47 -8.43 -25.76
N SER A 534 -22.66 -9.49 -25.73
CA SER A 534 -23.12 -10.86 -25.96
C SER A 534 -23.76 -11.48 -24.70
N TRP A 535 -24.77 -12.33 -24.91
CA TRP A 535 -25.48 -13.00 -23.80
C TRP A 535 -24.56 -13.85 -22.89
N PRO A 536 -23.57 -14.63 -23.41
CA PRO A 536 -22.61 -15.33 -22.55
C PRO A 536 -21.75 -14.38 -21.69
N SER A 537 -21.38 -13.20 -22.22
CA SER A 537 -20.65 -12.18 -21.45
C SER A 537 -21.52 -11.63 -20.33
N ALA A 538 -22.78 -11.28 -20.62
CA ALA A 538 -23.73 -10.79 -19.62
C ALA A 538 -23.96 -11.82 -18.49
N PHE A 539 -24.13 -13.10 -18.84
CA PHE A 539 -24.28 -14.20 -17.88
C PHE A 539 -23.04 -14.35 -16.98
N PHE A 540 -21.84 -14.40 -17.57
CA PHE A 540 -20.59 -14.54 -16.82
C PHE A 540 -20.36 -13.37 -15.84
N HIS A 541 -20.56 -12.13 -16.28
CA HIS A 541 -20.41 -10.95 -15.40
C HIS A 541 -21.48 -10.89 -14.31
N SER A 542 -22.71 -11.34 -14.59
CA SER A 542 -23.75 -11.47 -13.56
C SER A 542 -23.39 -12.54 -12.53
N PHE A 543 -22.79 -13.66 -12.95
CA PHE A 543 -22.30 -14.70 -12.04
C PHE A 543 -21.18 -14.20 -11.11
N LEU A 544 -20.27 -13.34 -11.59
CA LEU A 544 -19.27 -12.68 -10.72
C LEU A 544 -19.92 -11.85 -9.60
N ILE A 545 -20.99 -11.11 -9.92
CA ILE A 545 -21.74 -10.30 -8.94
C ILE A 545 -22.41 -11.21 -7.90
N VAL A 546 -23.02 -12.32 -8.34
CA VAL A 546 -23.63 -13.33 -7.45
C VAL A 546 -22.59 -13.99 -6.56
N LEU A 547 -21.40 -14.33 -7.06
CA LEU A 547 -20.29 -14.84 -6.23
C LEU A 547 -19.84 -13.83 -5.17
N GLY A 548 -19.71 -12.55 -5.53
CA GLY A 548 -19.36 -11.49 -4.58
C GLY A 548 -20.39 -11.34 -3.45
N LEU A 549 -21.69 -11.43 -3.79
CA LEU A 549 -22.77 -11.38 -2.82
C LEU A 549 -22.81 -12.63 -1.93
N ALA A 550 -22.66 -13.82 -2.53
CA ALA A 550 -22.58 -15.09 -1.81
C ALA A 550 -21.41 -15.12 -0.82
N ASN A 551 -20.24 -14.57 -1.18
CA ASN A 551 -19.08 -14.47 -0.30
C ASN A 551 -19.40 -13.67 0.98
N VAL A 552 -20.08 -12.52 0.87
CA VAL A 552 -20.51 -11.70 2.02
C VAL A 552 -21.56 -12.43 2.86
N ILE A 553 -22.59 -12.99 2.21
CA ILE A 553 -23.66 -13.73 2.89
C ILE A 553 -23.08 -14.91 3.69
N ALA A 554 -22.11 -15.64 3.11
CA ALA A 554 -21.48 -16.78 3.76
C ALA A 554 -20.67 -16.40 5.01
N GLN A 555 -20.04 -15.20 5.06
CA GLN A 555 -19.36 -14.75 6.30
C GLN A 555 -20.33 -14.51 7.48
N VAL A 556 -21.62 -14.35 7.22
CA VAL A 556 -22.66 -14.09 8.24
C VAL A 556 -23.28 -15.40 8.74
N PHE A 557 -23.28 -16.44 7.91
CA PHE A 557 -23.80 -17.78 8.27
C PHE A 557 -22.71 -18.77 8.75
N MET A 558 -21.42 -18.40 8.74
CA MET A 558 -20.26 -19.25 9.07
C MET A 558 -19.12 -18.50 9.78
#